data_AF-R1CFU4-F1
#
_entry.id   AF-R1CFU4-F1
#
_cell.length_a   1.000
_cell.length_b   1.000
_cell.length_c   1.000
_cell.angle_alpha   90.00
_cell.angle_beta   90.00
_cell.angle_gamma   90.00
#
_symmetry.space_group_name_H-M   'P 1'
#
loop_
_entity.id
_entity.type
_entity.pdbx_description
1 polymer ?
#
loop_
_entity_poly.entity_id
_entity_poly.type
_entity_poly.pdbx_seq_one_letter_code
_entity_poly.pdbx_strand_id
1 'polypeptide(L)'
;MSQLSIAGERVSGQEVRTQNVTAALSVANVVKSSLGPVGLDKMLVDDLGEVTITNDGATILDQLEVEHPAAKVLVQLSEMQDKEVGDGTTSVVILAAELLKRGNELIKDSIHATSVMAGFRLAMKESIKFIRDQMVVKTDKLGRDIAFQIAKTTLSSKIFGRESDFFANLAVDAMAMVKDVHPESGKAIYPIKSVGILKQHGGSARDSQLISGYVLQGGRAAQGMPRSVKGARIALLDIDLRKTKMAMGVSVVVTDPKKLEEIRKREADITKERIQLLINAGANVILTTKGIDDMALKYFVEANCIALRRVDRSLHDALCAVKRALESASVVPGGGCALLVIPKQLAVNAARDATDIVAKLRANHNAAQTDSAKAELRRYGLDCVSGKIQNNLTAGIIEPALSKVKMIQFATEAAITVLRIDDMIKLAPEEQGQPGM
;
A
#
# COMPACT_ATOMS: atom_id res chain seq x y z
N MET A 1 -29.19 -27.54 30.98
CA MET A 1 -28.67 -26.16 30.96
C MET A 1 -27.56 -26.07 32.00
N SER A 2 -26.31 -26.34 31.62
CA SER A 2 -25.16 -26.04 32.48
C SER A 2 -24.88 -24.54 32.37
N GLN A 3 -25.21 -23.77 33.41
CA GLN A 3 -24.79 -22.39 33.53
C GLN A 3 -23.28 -22.36 33.78
N LEU A 4 -22.49 -22.36 32.71
CA LEU A 4 -21.12 -21.85 32.75
C LEU A 4 -21.21 -20.35 33.04
N SER A 5 -20.95 -19.96 34.29
CA SER A 5 -20.87 -18.56 34.69
C SER A 5 -19.56 -17.97 34.17
N ILE A 6 -19.61 -17.29 33.03
CA ILE A 6 -18.50 -16.52 32.49
C ILE A 6 -18.68 -15.09 32.97
N ALA A 7 -17.61 -14.47 33.49
CA ALA A 7 -17.57 -13.03 33.77
C ALA A 7 -17.45 -12.26 32.44
N GLY A 8 -18.56 -12.23 31.69
CA GLY A 8 -18.59 -11.68 30.34
C GLY A 8 -19.83 -12.10 29.54
N GLU A 9 -19.88 -11.72 28.27
CA GLU A 9 -20.94 -12.09 27.35
C GLU A 9 -20.50 -13.26 26.48
N ARG A 10 -21.36 -14.29 26.38
CA ARG A 10 -21.18 -15.41 25.45
C ARG A 10 -22.38 -15.48 24.52
N VAL A 11 -22.11 -15.36 23.23
CA VAL A 11 -23.07 -15.61 22.16
C VAL A 11 -22.59 -16.86 21.43
N SER A 12 -23.51 -17.74 21.03
CA SER A 12 -23.18 -19.03 20.40
C SER A 12 -24.01 -19.33 19.16
N GLY A 13 -23.47 -20.19 18.31
CA GLY A 13 -24.16 -20.76 17.16
C GLY A 13 -24.49 -19.74 16.06
N GLN A 14 -25.75 -19.72 15.63
CA GLN A 14 -26.19 -18.97 14.45
C GLN A 14 -26.23 -17.45 14.66
N GLU A 15 -26.39 -17.02 15.92
CA GLU A 15 -26.46 -15.62 16.29
C GLU A 15 -25.10 -14.94 16.08
N VAL A 16 -24.01 -15.55 16.56
CA VAL A 16 -22.62 -15.10 16.33
C VAL A 16 -22.33 -14.96 14.84
N ARG A 17 -22.69 -15.97 14.05
CA ARG A 17 -22.45 -15.95 12.60
C ARG A 17 -23.19 -14.80 11.93
N THR A 18 -24.42 -14.52 12.35
CA THR A 18 -25.22 -13.42 11.82
C THR A 18 -24.63 -12.07 12.22
N GLN A 19 -24.16 -11.91 13.46
CA GLN A 19 -23.46 -10.71 13.93
C GLN A 19 -22.15 -10.48 13.15
N ASN A 20 -21.33 -11.53 12.99
CA ASN A 20 -20.08 -11.48 12.22
C ASN A 20 -20.31 -11.01 10.78
N VAL A 21 -21.32 -11.56 10.11
CA VAL A 21 -21.67 -11.19 8.72
C VAL A 21 -22.19 -9.76 8.66
N THR A 22 -23.00 -9.33 9.63
CA THR A 22 -23.53 -7.98 9.68
C THR A 22 -22.40 -6.96 9.84
N ALA A 23 -21.47 -7.21 10.78
CA ALA A 23 -20.29 -6.37 10.97
C ALA A 23 -19.40 -6.31 9.72
N ALA A 24 -19.14 -7.46 9.09
CA ALA A 24 -18.39 -7.54 7.84
C ALA A 24 -19.05 -6.77 6.69
N LEU A 25 -20.37 -6.86 6.56
CA LEU A 25 -21.14 -6.14 5.56
C LEU A 25 -21.15 -4.62 5.80
N SER A 26 -21.20 -4.17 7.06
CA SER A 26 -21.12 -2.75 7.41
C SER A 26 -19.81 -2.15 6.91
N VAL A 27 -18.69 -2.79 7.20
CA VAL A 27 -17.37 -2.36 6.71
C VAL A 27 -17.31 -2.34 5.18
N ALA A 28 -17.79 -3.40 4.52
CA ALA A 28 -17.82 -3.43 3.06
C ALA A 28 -18.72 -2.35 2.45
N ASN A 29 -19.84 -2.01 3.07
CA ASN A 29 -20.74 -0.96 2.59
C ASN A 29 -20.10 0.43 2.63
N VAL A 30 -19.19 0.68 3.57
CA VAL A 30 -18.41 1.94 3.61
C VAL A 30 -17.55 2.08 2.34
N VAL A 31 -16.88 1.02 1.90
CA VAL A 31 -15.96 1.10 0.75
C VAL A 31 -16.61 0.83 -0.61
N LYS A 32 -17.84 0.29 -0.66
CA LYS A 32 -18.57 -0.04 -1.91
C LYS A 32 -18.74 1.14 -2.87
N SER A 33 -19.05 2.32 -2.35
CA SER A 33 -19.24 3.54 -3.17
C SER A 33 -17.94 4.11 -3.74
N SER A 34 -16.79 3.68 -3.22
CA SER A 34 -15.47 4.10 -3.70
C SER A 34 -14.92 3.16 -4.78
N LEU A 35 -15.55 2.02 -5.01
CA LEU A 35 -15.11 1.07 -6.03
C LEU A 35 -15.33 1.58 -7.47
N GLY A 36 -14.27 1.59 -8.27
CA GLY A 36 -14.32 1.82 -9.72
C GLY A 36 -13.99 3.24 -10.15
N PRO A 37 -13.88 3.50 -11.47
CA PRO A 37 -13.51 4.83 -12.01
C PRO A 37 -14.55 5.92 -11.75
N VAL A 38 -15.80 5.51 -11.49
CA VAL A 38 -16.93 6.38 -11.11
C VAL A 38 -17.18 6.36 -9.59
N GLY A 39 -16.31 5.71 -8.83
CA GLY A 39 -16.37 5.67 -7.37
C GLY A 39 -16.07 7.04 -6.77
N LEU A 40 -16.68 7.33 -5.63
CA LEU A 40 -16.55 8.61 -4.93
C LEU A 40 -15.62 8.51 -3.72
N ASP A 41 -14.86 9.57 -3.52
CA ASP A 41 -13.94 9.73 -2.39
C ASP A 41 -14.71 9.91 -1.08
N LYS A 42 -14.09 9.49 0.02
CA LYS A 42 -14.62 9.66 1.38
C LYS A 42 -13.84 10.70 2.13
N MET A 43 -14.57 11.52 2.88
CA MET A 43 -14.04 12.50 3.82
C MET A 43 -14.13 11.91 5.22
N LEU A 44 -12.99 11.81 5.87
CA LEU A 44 -12.83 11.32 7.24
C LEU A 44 -12.33 12.50 8.07
N VAL A 45 -12.98 12.73 9.20
CA VAL A 45 -12.63 13.80 10.14
C VAL A 45 -12.22 13.12 11.43
N ASP A 46 -10.97 13.36 11.83
CA ASP A 46 -10.44 12.86 13.10
C ASP A 46 -10.96 13.68 14.29
N ASP A 47 -10.79 13.17 15.51
CA ASP A 47 -11.21 13.85 16.75
C ASP A 47 -10.50 15.21 16.93
N LEU A 48 -9.32 15.36 16.34
CA LEU A 48 -8.55 16.60 16.29
C LEU A 48 -9.06 17.60 15.24
N GLY A 49 -10.04 17.23 14.43
CA GLY A 49 -10.58 18.04 13.33
C GLY A 49 -9.73 18.02 12.06
N GLU A 50 -8.70 17.17 11.98
CA GLU A 50 -7.96 16.96 10.73
C GLU A 50 -8.82 16.20 9.72
N VAL A 51 -8.86 16.71 8.49
CA VAL A 51 -9.70 16.16 7.42
C VAL A 51 -8.84 15.39 6.43
N THR A 52 -9.09 14.09 6.30
CA THR A 52 -8.50 13.23 5.26
C THR A 52 -9.54 12.95 4.19
N ILE A 53 -9.22 13.23 2.92
CA ILE A 53 -10.06 12.86 1.77
C ILE A 53 -9.31 11.79 0.98
N THR A 54 -9.90 10.60 0.84
CA THR A 54 -9.28 9.49 0.11
C THR A 54 -10.30 8.55 -0.51
N ASN A 55 -9.91 7.88 -1.59
CA ASN A 55 -10.64 6.79 -2.21
C ASN A 55 -10.07 5.41 -1.83
N ASP A 56 -8.84 5.39 -1.31
CA ASP A 56 -8.15 4.13 -1.07
C ASP A 56 -8.78 3.36 0.09
N GLY A 57 -9.28 2.16 -0.20
CA GLY A 57 -9.97 1.32 0.77
C GLY A 57 -9.09 0.98 1.97
N ALA A 58 -7.78 0.79 1.80
CA ALA A 58 -6.90 0.50 2.93
C ALA A 58 -6.81 1.69 3.90
N THR A 59 -6.56 2.90 3.39
CA THR A 59 -6.50 4.11 4.21
C THR A 59 -7.85 4.43 4.88
N ILE A 60 -8.96 4.24 4.15
CA ILE A 60 -10.30 4.44 4.72
C ILE A 60 -10.52 3.50 5.91
N LEU A 61 -10.16 2.22 5.76
CA LEU A 61 -10.39 1.21 6.79
C LEU A 61 -9.43 1.32 7.98
N ASP A 62 -8.21 1.79 7.77
CA ASP A 62 -7.21 2.03 8.82
C ASP A 62 -7.63 3.19 9.74
N GLN A 63 -8.24 4.23 9.17
CA GLN A 63 -8.78 5.37 9.93
C GLN A 63 -10.12 5.06 10.62
N LEU A 64 -10.78 3.94 10.32
CA LEU A 64 -12.02 3.56 10.98
C LEU A 64 -11.72 2.74 12.23
N GLU A 65 -12.14 3.26 13.39
CA GLU A 65 -12.08 2.52 14.64
C GLU A 65 -13.14 1.40 14.68
N VAL A 66 -12.73 0.22 14.21
CA VAL A 66 -13.59 -0.96 14.18
C VAL A 66 -13.43 -1.77 15.47
N GLU A 67 -14.46 -1.83 16.31
CA GLU A 67 -14.42 -2.64 17.54
C GLU A 67 -14.59 -4.14 17.29
N HIS A 68 -15.49 -4.49 16.35
CA HIS A 68 -15.94 -5.87 16.18
C HIS A 68 -14.85 -6.78 15.58
N PRO A 69 -14.51 -7.94 16.17
CA PRO A 69 -13.39 -8.78 15.73
C PRO A 69 -13.47 -9.25 14.27
N ALA A 70 -14.63 -9.71 13.81
CA ALA A 70 -14.81 -10.15 12.42
C ALA A 70 -14.61 -9.01 11.40
N ALA A 71 -14.87 -7.78 11.80
CA ALA A 71 -14.68 -6.61 10.97
C ALA A 71 -13.21 -6.17 10.96
N LYS A 72 -12.49 -6.28 12.10
CA LYS A 72 -11.02 -6.11 12.16
C LYS A 72 -10.28 -7.06 11.20
N VAL A 73 -10.75 -8.30 11.04
CA VAL A 73 -10.19 -9.24 10.05
C VAL A 73 -10.26 -8.67 8.63
N LEU A 74 -11.33 -7.95 8.27
CA LEU A 74 -11.44 -7.31 6.96
C LEU A 74 -10.57 -6.07 6.81
N VAL A 75 -10.35 -5.30 7.88
CA VAL A 75 -9.40 -4.17 7.87
C VAL A 75 -7.98 -4.69 7.61
N GLN A 76 -7.56 -5.71 8.37
CA GLN A 76 -6.26 -6.37 8.20
C GLN A 76 -6.11 -7.00 6.82
N LEU A 77 -7.17 -7.57 6.27
CA LEU A 77 -7.20 -8.10 4.90
C LEU A 77 -6.87 -7.02 3.86
N SER A 78 -7.43 -5.81 4.03
CA SER A 78 -7.15 -4.68 3.16
C SER A 78 -5.70 -4.23 3.25
N GLU A 79 -5.15 -4.14 4.46
CA GLU A 79 -3.72 -3.82 4.66
C GLU A 79 -2.79 -4.88 4.07
N MET A 80 -3.12 -6.17 4.22
CA MET A 80 -2.31 -7.25 3.65
C MET A 80 -2.31 -7.19 2.12
N GLN A 81 -3.46 -6.88 1.51
CA GLN A 81 -3.57 -6.68 0.07
C GLN A 81 -2.76 -5.47 -0.40
N ASP A 82 -2.72 -4.40 0.39
CA ASP A 82 -1.93 -3.21 0.08
C ASP A 82 -0.42 -3.45 0.19
N LYS A 83 0.04 -4.03 1.32
CA LYS A 83 1.46 -4.38 1.56
C LYS A 83 2.00 -5.37 0.54
N GLU A 84 1.17 -6.34 0.17
CA GLU A 84 1.48 -7.25 -0.90
C GLU A 84 1.35 -6.50 -2.23
N VAL A 85 0.13 -6.38 -2.78
CA VAL A 85 -0.12 -5.99 -4.17
C VAL A 85 0.01 -4.49 -4.41
N GLY A 86 -0.42 -3.68 -3.45
CA GLY A 86 -0.55 -2.22 -3.59
C GLY A 86 -1.73 -1.79 -4.46
N ASP A 87 -2.68 -2.71 -4.72
CA ASP A 87 -3.90 -2.45 -5.48
C ASP A 87 -4.97 -3.50 -5.13
N GLY A 88 -6.24 -3.19 -5.39
CA GLY A 88 -7.38 -4.09 -5.16
C GLY A 88 -7.84 -4.18 -3.70
N THR A 89 -7.40 -3.23 -2.85
CA THR A 89 -7.75 -3.09 -1.42
C THR A 89 -9.28 -3.06 -1.22
N THR A 90 -9.98 -2.21 -1.96
CA THR A 90 -11.44 -2.12 -1.93
C THR A 90 -12.12 -3.40 -2.43
N SER A 91 -11.58 -4.01 -3.48
CA SER A 91 -12.18 -5.19 -4.12
C SER A 91 -12.08 -6.44 -3.24
N VAL A 92 -10.96 -6.62 -2.52
CA VAL A 92 -10.75 -7.79 -1.64
C VAL A 92 -11.74 -7.79 -0.48
N VAL A 93 -12.03 -6.62 0.10
CA VAL A 93 -12.96 -6.46 1.22
C VAL A 93 -14.40 -6.75 0.78
N ILE A 94 -14.81 -6.20 -0.37
CA ILE A 94 -16.16 -6.43 -0.93
C ILE A 94 -16.36 -7.91 -1.29
N LEU A 95 -15.34 -8.55 -1.87
CA LEU A 95 -15.40 -9.98 -2.19
C LEU A 95 -15.54 -10.82 -0.92
N ALA A 96 -14.71 -10.57 0.10
CA ALA A 96 -14.76 -11.32 1.35
C ALA A 96 -16.11 -11.19 2.06
N ALA A 97 -16.67 -9.97 2.10
CA ALA A 97 -17.97 -9.73 2.70
C ALA A 97 -19.13 -10.43 1.95
N GLU A 98 -19.08 -10.47 0.62
CA GLU A 98 -20.10 -11.21 -0.16
C GLU A 98 -19.97 -12.73 0.05
N LEU A 99 -18.75 -13.27 0.08
CA LEU A 99 -18.51 -14.69 0.40
C LEU A 99 -19.06 -15.05 1.79
N LEU A 100 -18.88 -14.16 2.78
CA LEU A 100 -19.42 -14.35 4.12
C LEU A 100 -20.95 -14.33 4.13
N LYS A 101 -21.57 -13.38 3.42
CA LYS A 101 -23.02 -13.30 3.31
C LYS A 101 -23.61 -14.57 2.70
N ARG A 102 -23.07 -15.02 1.57
CA ARG A 102 -23.51 -16.24 0.88
C ARG A 102 -23.23 -17.50 1.68
N GLY A 103 -22.07 -17.57 2.35
CA GLY A 103 -21.75 -18.66 3.26
C GLY A 103 -22.75 -18.79 4.40
N ASN A 104 -23.19 -17.67 4.97
CA ASN A 104 -24.20 -17.66 6.04
C ASN A 104 -25.60 -18.04 5.55
N GLU A 105 -25.99 -17.65 4.33
CA GLU A 105 -27.24 -18.12 3.69
C GLU A 105 -27.26 -19.66 3.58
N LEU A 106 -26.16 -20.27 3.11
CA LEU A 106 -26.06 -21.74 3.01
C LEU A 106 -26.10 -22.45 4.37
N ILE A 107 -25.52 -21.84 5.40
CA ILE A 107 -25.57 -22.41 6.76
C ILE A 107 -27.00 -22.32 7.33
N LYS A 108 -27.74 -21.26 7.03
CA LYS A 108 -29.18 -21.16 7.37
C LYS A 108 -30.00 -22.26 6.67
N ASP A 109 -29.62 -22.63 5.46
CA ASP A 109 -30.20 -23.76 4.71
C ASP A 109 -29.74 -25.14 5.24
N SER A 110 -29.24 -25.20 6.48
CA SER A 110 -28.81 -26.41 7.18
C SER A 110 -27.60 -27.13 6.57
N ILE A 111 -26.80 -26.45 5.75
CA ILE A 111 -25.52 -26.98 5.27
C ILE A 111 -24.44 -26.73 6.33
N HIS A 112 -23.74 -27.78 6.74
CA HIS A 112 -22.67 -27.66 7.73
C HIS A 112 -21.54 -26.74 7.23
N ALA A 113 -21.05 -25.85 8.11
CA ALA A 113 -20.03 -24.86 7.77
C ALA A 113 -18.77 -25.48 7.13
N THR A 114 -18.35 -26.68 7.59
CA THR A 114 -17.21 -27.41 7.01
C THR A 114 -17.38 -27.75 5.54
N SER A 115 -18.59 -28.12 5.12
CA SER A 115 -18.89 -28.42 3.71
C SER A 115 -18.81 -27.16 2.85
N VAL A 116 -19.33 -26.04 3.37
CA VAL A 116 -19.22 -24.73 2.71
C VAL A 116 -17.76 -24.29 2.57
N MET A 117 -16.96 -24.41 3.65
CA MET A 117 -15.54 -24.09 3.65
C MET A 117 -14.74 -24.96 2.66
N ALA A 118 -15.03 -26.26 2.60
CA ALA A 118 -14.40 -27.18 1.64
C ALA A 118 -14.75 -26.82 0.20
N GLY A 119 -16.02 -26.48 -0.07
CA GLY A 119 -16.48 -26.00 -1.37
C GLY A 119 -15.78 -24.72 -1.81
N PHE A 120 -15.64 -23.73 -0.90
CA PHE A 120 -14.91 -22.48 -1.19
C PHE A 120 -13.43 -22.72 -1.52
N ARG A 121 -12.75 -23.61 -0.79
CA ARG A 121 -11.35 -23.96 -1.09
C ARG A 121 -11.19 -24.62 -2.45
N LEU A 122 -12.10 -25.52 -2.82
CA LEU A 122 -12.08 -26.17 -4.13
C LEU A 122 -12.34 -25.15 -5.25
N ALA A 123 -13.38 -24.33 -5.09
CA ALA A 123 -13.72 -23.28 -6.06
C ALA A 123 -12.57 -22.27 -6.24
N MET A 124 -11.89 -21.89 -5.17
CA MET A 124 -10.71 -21.03 -5.22
C MET A 124 -9.59 -21.65 -6.08
N LYS A 125 -9.26 -22.93 -5.87
CA LYS A 125 -8.20 -23.62 -6.62
C LYS A 125 -8.50 -23.65 -8.12
N GLU A 126 -9.71 -24.05 -8.50
CA GLU A 126 -10.13 -24.09 -9.91
C GLU A 126 -10.21 -22.69 -10.52
N SER A 127 -10.64 -21.67 -9.75
CA SER A 127 -10.66 -20.28 -10.21
C SER A 127 -9.25 -19.74 -10.50
N ILE A 128 -8.29 -20.03 -9.61
CA ILE A 128 -6.89 -19.63 -9.81
C ILE A 128 -6.30 -20.34 -11.03
N LYS A 129 -6.61 -21.63 -11.22
CA LYS A 129 -6.20 -22.40 -12.40
C LYS A 129 -6.77 -21.79 -13.68
N PHE A 130 -8.06 -21.47 -13.70
CA PHE A 130 -8.72 -20.81 -14.84
C PHE A 130 -8.07 -19.47 -15.19
N ILE A 131 -7.73 -18.64 -14.19
CA ILE A 131 -7.04 -17.36 -14.42
C ILE A 131 -5.69 -17.60 -15.11
N ARG A 132 -4.89 -18.53 -14.59
CA ARG A 132 -3.56 -18.83 -15.13
C ARG A 132 -3.58 -19.40 -16.55
N ASP A 133 -4.56 -20.25 -16.84
CA ASP A 133 -4.61 -21.00 -18.10
C ASP A 133 -5.33 -20.22 -19.22
N GLN A 134 -6.39 -19.48 -18.90
CA GLN A 134 -7.32 -18.92 -19.89
C GLN A 134 -7.34 -17.39 -19.97
N MET A 135 -6.92 -16.69 -18.91
CA MET A 135 -7.01 -15.22 -18.83
C MET A 135 -5.65 -14.54 -18.99
N VAL A 136 -4.57 -15.21 -18.56
CA VAL A 136 -3.21 -14.66 -18.64
C VAL A 136 -2.78 -14.51 -20.09
N VAL A 137 -2.46 -13.28 -20.46
CA VAL A 137 -1.69 -12.99 -21.67
C VAL A 137 -0.23 -12.91 -21.25
N LYS A 138 0.59 -13.87 -21.71
CA LYS A 138 2.04 -13.83 -21.52
C LYS A 138 2.61 -12.79 -22.46
N THR A 139 3.26 -11.78 -21.90
CA THR A 139 3.93 -10.73 -22.67
C THR A 139 5.43 -10.96 -22.54
N ASP A 140 6.01 -11.67 -23.51
CA ASP A 140 7.43 -12.07 -23.47
C ASP A 140 8.41 -10.87 -23.56
N LYS A 141 7.89 -9.69 -23.89
CA LYS A 141 8.57 -8.40 -23.72
C LYS A 141 7.53 -7.38 -23.25
N LEU A 142 7.58 -6.97 -21.98
CA LEU A 142 6.80 -5.84 -21.48
C LEU A 142 7.18 -4.59 -22.30
N GLY A 143 6.38 -4.27 -23.31
CA GLY A 143 6.41 -2.96 -23.93
C GLY A 143 6.03 -1.93 -22.87
N ARG A 144 6.74 -0.81 -22.85
CA ARG A 144 6.42 0.37 -22.02
C ARG A 144 4.93 0.71 -22.07
N ASP A 145 4.30 0.48 -23.22
CA ASP A 145 2.87 0.69 -23.46
C ASP A 145 1.96 -0.14 -22.55
N ILE A 146 2.30 -1.40 -22.26
CA ILE A 146 1.48 -2.25 -21.38
C ILE A 146 1.61 -1.77 -19.93
N ALA A 147 2.82 -1.43 -19.49
CA ALA A 147 3.04 -0.85 -18.16
C ALA A 147 2.29 0.48 -18.00
N PHE A 148 2.28 1.30 -19.05
CA PHE A 148 1.52 2.54 -19.11
C PHE A 148 0.00 2.29 -18.98
N GLN A 149 -0.55 1.32 -19.72
CA GLN A 149 -1.97 0.98 -19.65
C GLN A 149 -2.37 0.42 -18.27
N ILE A 150 -1.50 -0.38 -17.63
CA ILE A 150 -1.72 -0.85 -16.26
C ILE A 150 -1.75 0.33 -15.28
N ALA A 151 -0.76 1.23 -15.36
CA ALA A 151 -0.70 2.40 -14.49
C ALA A 151 -1.90 3.34 -14.72
N LYS A 152 -2.35 3.49 -15.96
CA LYS A 152 -3.56 4.26 -16.28
C LYS A 152 -4.82 3.64 -15.67
N THR A 153 -4.93 2.31 -15.73
CA THR A 153 -6.06 1.57 -15.16
C THR A 153 -6.15 1.77 -13.65
N THR A 154 -5.03 1.66 -12.92
CA THR A 154 -5.01 1.81 -11.44
C THR A 154 -5.23 3.25 -10.98
N LEU A 155 -4.88 4.25 -11.80
CA LEU A 155 -5.13 5.67 -11.49
C LEU A 155 -6.56 6.12 -11.78
N SER A 156 -7.34 5.33 -12.53
CA SER A 156 -8.67 5.73 -13.02
C SER A 156 -9.70 5.99 -11.91
N SER A 157 -9.59 5.31 -10.77
CA SER A 157 -10.48 5.49 -9.61
C SER A 157 -9.96 6.48 -8.58
N LYS A 158 -8.93 7.27 -8.89
CA LYS A 158 -8.30 8.22 -7.97
C LYS A 158 -8.44 9.65 -8.50
N ILE A 159 -8.16 10.64 -7.65
CA ILE A 159 -8.18 12.08 -8.00
C ILE A 159 -7.37 12.39 -9.28
N PHE A 160 -6.34 11.59 -9.55
CA PHE A 160 -5.48 11.69 -10.73
C PHE A 160 -6.12 11.20 -12.05
N GLY A 161 -7.35 10.68 -12.05
CA GLY A 161 -7.99 10.09 -13.23
C GLY A 161 -8.03 11.03 -14.44
N ARG A 162 -8.22 12.35 -14.21
CA ARG A 162 -8.24 13.39 -15.27
C ARG A 162 -6.88 13.61 -15.94
N GLU A 163 -5.79 13.30 -15.26
CA GLU A 163 -4.41 13.47 -15.74
C GLU A 163 -3.67 12.13 -15.72
N SER A 164 -4.42 11.04 -15.82
CA SER A 164 -3.92 9.67 -15.71
C SER A 164 -2.81 9.38 -16.73
N ASP A 165 -2.87 9.94 -17.93
CA ASP A 165 -1.81 9.79 -18.95
C ASP A 165 -0.48 10.43 -18.52
N PHE A 166 -0.52 11.56 -17.84
CA PHE A 166 0.70 12.23 -17.37
C PHE A 166 1.35 11.44 -16.23
N PHE A 167 0.56 11.11 -15.20
CA PHE A 167 1.05 10.37 -14.04
C PHE A 167 1.42 8.92 -14.35
N ALA A 168 0.75 8.26 -15.30
CA ALA A 168 1.12 6.92 -15.75
C ALA A 168 2.49 6.91 -16.44
N ASN A 169 2.79 7.89 -17.29
CA ASN A 169 4.12 8.02 -17.89
C ASN A 169 5.19 8.26 -16.83
N LEU A 170 4.94 9.18 -15.90
CA LEU A 170 5.85 9.48 -14.80
C LEU A 170 6.15 8.25 -13.94
N ALA A 171 5.12 7.45 -13.61
CA ALA A 171 5.28 6.24 -12.82
C ALA A 171 6.09 5.15 -13.55
N VAL A 172 5.85 4.96 -14.85
CA VAL A 172 6.59 3.99 -15.67
C VAL A 172 8.05 4.42 -15.85
N ASP A 173 8.29 5.70 -16.08
CA ASP A 173 9.64 6.26 -16.18
C ASP A 173 10.43 6.12 -14.87
N ALA A 174 9.81 6.47 -13.75
CA ALA A 174 10.43 6.33 -12.43
C ALA A 174 10.83 4.87 -12.18
N MET A 175 9.96 3.92 -12.54
CA MET A 175 10.19 2.49 -12.31
C MET A 175 11.20 1.88 -13.28
N ALA A 176 11.29 2.38 -14.51
CA ALA A 176 12.35 2.01 -15.42
C ALA A 176 13.73 2.44 -14.91
N MET A 177 13.82 3.60 -14.23
CA MET A 177 15.09 4.10 -13.66
C MET A 177 15.58 3.29 -12.46
N VAL A 178 14.68 2.76 -11.62
CA VAL A 178 15.07 1.97 -10.43
C VAL A 178 15.21 0.47 -10.71
N LYS A 179 15.16 0.04 -11.98
CA LYS A 179 15.31 -1.37 -12.34
C LYS A 179 16.68 -1.89 -11.89
N ASP A 180 16.65 -2.86 -10.97
CA ASP A 180 17.83 -3.61 -10.54
C ASP A 180 17.73 -5.06 -11.02
N VAL A 181 18.85 -5.77 -11.08
CA VAL A 181 18.90 -7.17 -11.49
C VAL A 181 19.42 -7.97 -10.32
N HIS A 182 18.66 -8.97 -9.87
CA HIS A 182 19.12 -9.83 -8.79
C HIS A 182 20.42 -10.54 -9.22
N PRO A 183 21.51 -10.43 -8.44
CA PRO A 183 22.83 -10.95 -8.84
C PRO A 183 22.84 -12.44 -9.18
N GLU A 184 22.02 -13.23 -8.48
CA GLU A 184 22.01 -14.70 -8.64
C GLU A 184 20.92 -15.25 -9.57
N SER A 185 19.77 -14.57 -9.72
CA SER A 185 18.61 -15.12 -10.44
C SER A 185 18.37 -14.48 -11.80
N GLY A 186 19.08 -13.40 -12.13
CA GLY A 186 18.88 -12.63 -13.35
C GLY A 186 17.48 -12.00 -13.48
N LYS A 187 16.62 -12.12 -12.46
CA LYS A 187 15.29 -11.52 -12.45
C LYS A 187 15.41 -10.03 -12.18
N ALA A 188 14.68 -9.24 -12.97
CA ALA A 188 14.53 -7.82 -12.73
C ALA A 188 13.74 -7.60 -11.44
N ILE A 189 14.33 -6.89 -10.49
CA ILE A 189 13.71 -6.48 -9.24
C ILE A 189 13.53 -4.97 -9.30
N TYR A 190 12.35 -4.52 -8.90
CA TYR A 190 12.06 -3.09 -8.85
C TYR A 190 11.87 -2.67 -7.39
N PRO A 191 12.92 -2.15 -6.74
CA PRO A 191 12.83 -1.66 -5.37
C PRO A 191 11.95 -0.40 -5.29
N ILE A 192 10.71 -0.58 -4.82
CA ILE A 192 9.72 0.49 -4.57
C ILE A 192 10.29 1.57 -3.64
N LYS A 193 11.14 1.19 -2.66
CA LYS A 193 11.78 2.12 -1.70
C LYS A 193 12.73 3.13 -2.35
N SER A 194 13.16 2.88 -3.57
CA SER A 194 14.19 3.69 -4.22
C SER A 194 13.63 4.94 -4.89
N VAL A 195 12.32 5.04 -5.10
CA VAL A 195 11.70 6.26 -5.65
C VAL A 195 11.17 7.12 -4.52
N GLY A 196 11.77 8.30 -4.34
CA GLY A 196 11.33 9.30 -3.37
C GLY A 196 10.20 10.16 -3.93
N ILE A 197 9.11 10.31 -3.16
CA ILE A 197 7.99 11.19 -3.52
C ILE A 197 8.02 12.40 -2.59
N LEU A 198 8.20 13.59 -3.15
CA LEU A 198 8.15 14.83 -2.40
C LEU A 198 6.91 15.62 -2.78
N LYS A 199 6.07 15.89 -1.77
CA LYS A 199 4.87 16.70 -1.92
C LYS A 199 5.24 18.16 -1.57
N GLN A 200 5.05 19.06 -2.52
CA GLN A 200 5.19 20.50 -2.31
C GLN A 200 3.89 21.16 -2.79
N HIS A 201 3.29 21.99 -1.94
CA HIS A 201 2.07 22.70 -2.29
C HIS A 201 2.42 23.92 -3.16
N GLY A 202 1.86 23.97 -4.36
CA GLY A 202 2.06 25.07 -5.31
C GLY A 202 2.04 24.59 -6.77
N GLY A 203 1.74 25.48 -7.69
CA GLY A 203 1.64 25.16 -9.13
C GLY A 203 0.40 24.33 -9.50
N SER A 204 0.41 23.78 -10.71
CA SER A 204 -0.57 22.81 -11.21
C SER A 204 -0.09 21.38 -11.00
N ALA A 205 -1.01 20.41 -10.98
CA ALA A 205 -0.66 18.99 -10.87
C ALA A 205 0.27 18.52 -12.02
N ARG A 206 0.16 19.13 -13.21
CA ARG A 206 1.04 18.91 -14.37
C ARG A 206 2.46 19.44 -14.21
N ASP A 207 2.70 20.31 -13.23
CA ASP A 207 4.04 20.83 -12.96
C ASP A 207 4.91 19.82 -12.18
N SER A 208 4.33 18.66 -11.82
CA SER A 208 5.06 17.56 -11.19
C SER A 208 6.11 16.99 -12.14
N GLN A 209 7.39 17.01 -11.76
CA GLN A 209 8.47 16.54 -12.62
C GLN A 209 9.14 15.30 -12.03
N LEU A 210 9.52 14.36 -12.91
CA LEU A 210 10.42 13.28 -12.56
C LEU A 210 11.86 13.82 -12.60
N ILE A 211 12.52 13.80 -11.45
CA ILE A 211 13.93 14.15 -11.37
C ILE A 211 14.75 12.88 -11.59
N SER A 212 15.65 12.91 -12.57
CA SER A 212 16.62 11.83 -12.83
C SER A 212 17.74 11.85 -11.78
N GLY A 213 17.38 11.52 -10.54
CA GLY A 213 18.24 11.59 -9.37
C GLY A 213 17.44 11.47 -8.08
N TYR A 214 18.13 11.37 -6.95
CA TYR A 214 17.49 11.29 -5.65
C TYR A 214 17.31 12.68 -5.04
N VAL A 215 16.10 12.98 -4.57
CA VAL A 215 15.80 14.27 -3.92
C VAL A 215 15.70 14.06 -2.42
N LEU A 216 16.45 14.87 -1.68
CA LEU A 216 16.47 14.85 -0.23
C LEU A 216 15.70 16.04 0.32
N GLN A 217 14.71 15.76 1.17
CA GLN A 217 14.03 16.81 1.93
C GLN A 217 14.94 17.25 3.08
N GLY A 218 15.69 18.31 2.85
CA GLY A 218 16.59 18.85 3.87
C GLY A 218 17.07 20.25 3.51
N GLY A 219 17.07 21.13 4.50
CA GLY A 219 17.70 22.44 4.38
C GLY A 219 19.21 22.33 4.53
N ARG A 220 19.94 23.25 3.87
CA ARG A 220 21.36 23.48 4.17
C ARG A 220 21.50 23.76 5.67
N ALA A 221 22.47 23.13 6.31
CA ALA A 221 22.65 23.29 7.75
C ALA A 221 23.05 24.72 8.17
N ALA A 222 23.72 25.48 7.28
CA ALA A 222 23.97 26.91 7.45
C ALA A 222 23.68 27.70 6.15
N GLN A 223 23.22 28.95 6.28
CA GLN A 223 22.89 29.80 5.12
C GLN A 223 24.10 30.19 4.26
N GLY A 224 25.29 30.29 4.87
CA GLY A 224 26.55 30.64 4.21
C GLY A 224 27.13 29.54 3.32
N MET A 225 26.53 28.34 3.29
CA MET A 225 26.94 27.25 2.39
C MET A 225 26.54 27.54 0.94
N PRO A 226 27.27 27.03 -0.07
CA PRO A 226 26.91 27.23 -1.47
C PRO A 226 25.54 26.60 -1.79
N ARG A 227 24.85 27.18 -2.80
CA ARG A 227 23.52 26.71 -3.22
C ARG A 227 23.55 25.57 -4.24
N SER A 228 24.61 25.47 -5.04
CA SER A 228 24.77 24.46 -6.08
C SER A 228 26.24 24.11 -6.25
N VAL A 229 26.54 22.82 -6.43
CA VAL A 229 27.89 22.28 -6.64
C VAL A 229 27.84 21.36 -7.87
N LYS A 230 28.72 21.60 -8.84
CA LYS A 230 28.91 20.72 -10.01
C LYS A 230 30.03 19.72 -9.72
N GLY A 231 29.83 18.43 -10.03
CA GLY A 231 30.84 17.38 -9.77
C GLY A 231 31.01 17.03 -8.29
N ALA A 232 29.90 16.88 -7.56
CA ALA A 232 29.92 16.63 -6.11
C ALA A 232 30.48 15.24 -5.75
N ARG A 233 31.45 15.20 -4.84
CA ARG A 233 31.82 13.99 -4.09
C ARG A 233 31.01 13.96 -2.80
N ILE A 234 30.14 12.97 -2.66
CA ILE A 234 29.17 12.88 -1.57
C ILE A 234 29.70 11.94 -0.49
N ALA A 235 29.78 12.40 0.75
CA ALA A 235 30.08 11.60 1.93
C ALA A 235 28.79 11.29 2.71
N LEU A 236 28.52 10.00 2.92
CA LEU A 236 27.39 9.51 3.71
C LEU A 236 27.90 9.10 5.10
N LEU A 237 27.38 9.72 6.16
CA LEU A 237 27.83 9.51 7.53
C LEU A 237 26.69 9.05 8.44
N ASP A 238 26.92 7.98 9.21
CA ASP A 238 26.02 7.54 10.29
C ASP A 238 26.50 8.01 11.69
N ILE A 239 27.44 8.96 11.69
CA ILE A 239 28.10 9.51 12.87
C ILE A 239 27.61 10.93 13.12
N ASP A 240 27.43 11.29 14.39
CA ASP A 240 27.05 12.63 14.82
C ASP A 240 28.28 13.55 14.80
N LEU A 241 28.16 14.73 14.20
CA LEU A 241 29.22 15.75 14.19
C LEU A 241 29.01 16.77 15.30
N ARG A 242 28.81 16.26 16.52
CA ARG A 242 28.69 17.06 17.74
C ARG A 242 29.93 16.91 18.60
N LYS A 243 30.09 17.84 19.56
CA LYS A 243 31.10 17.71 20.62
C LYS A 243 31.02 16.30 21.21
N THR A 244 32.15 15.61 21.15
CA THR A 244 32.22 14.21 21.58
C THR A 244 32.03 14.16 23.08
N LYS A 245 30.94 13.55 23.54
CA LYS A 245 30.73 13.27 24.96
C LYS A 245 31.53 12.03 25.35
N MET A 246 31.98 11.99 26.60
CA MET A 246 32.62 10.79 27.15
C MET A 246 31.61 9.63 27.23
N ALA A 247 32.14 8.41 27.19
CA ALA A 247 31.33 7.21 27.33
C ALA A 247 30.62 7.16 28.69
N MET A 248 29.44 6.55 28.72
CA MET A 248 28.72 6.33 29.97
C MET A 248 29.57 5.51 30.94
N GLY A 249 29.76 6.02 32.16
CA GLY A 249 30.60 5.40 33.20
C GLY A 249 31.97 6.07 33.40
N VAL A 250 32.35 7.05 32.58
CA VAL A 250 33.57 7.85 32.79
C VAL A 250 33.24 9.10 33.59
N SER A 251 33.73 9.20 34.83
CA SER A 251 33.68 10.43 35.63
C SER A 251 35.01 11.17 35.55
N VAL A 252 34.95 12.44 35.14
CA VAL A 252 36.14 13.29 35.09
C VAL A 252 36.25 14.04 36.41
N VAL A 253 37.19 13.62 37.26
CA VAL A 253 37.54 14.36 38.47
C VAL A 253 38.68 15.33 38.14
N VAL A 254 38.39 16.62 38.20
CA VAL A 254 39.37 17.67 37.90
C VAL A 254 39.89 18.24 39.21
N THR A 255 41.18 18.02 39.50
CA THR A 255 41.87 18.59 40.68
C THR A 255 42.42 20.00 40.42
N ASP A 256 42.79 20.29 39.16
CA ASP A 256 43.41 21.57 38.76
C ASP A 256 42.47 22.38 37.84
N PRO A 257 42.13 23.64 38.17
CA PRO A 257 41.26 24.48 37.34
C PRO A 257 41.75 24.69 35.90
N LYS A 258 43.07 24.74 35.68
CA LYS A 258 43.67 24.96 34.34
C LYS A 258 43.41 23.81 33.37
N LYS A 259 43.37 22.56 33.87
CA LYS A 259 43.11 21.36 33.04
C LYS A 259 41.67 21.31 32.54
N LEU A 260 40.75 22.03 33.18
CA LEU A 260 39.36 22.11 32.75
C LEU A 260 39.22 22.77 31.37
N GLU A 261 40.03 23.79 31.07
CA GLU A 261 40.05 24.41 29.74
C GLU A 261 40.66 23.49 28.68
N GLU A 262 41.74 22.77 29.02
CA GLU A 262 42.40 21.84 28.09
C GLU A 262 41.48 20.67 27.71
N ILE A 263 40.73 20.11 28.67
CA ILE A 263 39.75 19.05 28.41
C ILE A 263 38.66 19.56 27.45
N ARG A 264 38.12 20.77 27.70
CA ARG A 264 37.13 21.39 26.82
C ARG A 264 37.65 21.65 25.42
N LYS A 265 38.91 22.09 25.29
CA LYS A 265 39.58 22.26 23.98
C LYS A 265 39.76 20.92 23.28
N ARG A 266 40.21 19.88 23.98
CA ARG A 266 40.43 18.56 23.40
C ARG A 266 39.15 17.92 22.86
N GLU A 267 38.02 18.07 23.56
CA GLU A 267 36.70 17.62 23.07
C GLU A 267 36.32 18.28 21.73
N ALA A 268 36.65 19.56 21.57
CA ALA A 268 36.42 20.30 20.33
C ALA A 268 37.42 19.90 19.23
N ASP A 269 38.69 19.70 19.58
CA ASP A 269 39.75 19.32 18.64
C ASP A 269 39.50 17.95 18.03
N ILE A 270 39.02 16.96 18.80
CA ILE A 270 38.65 15.63 18.27
C ILE A 270 37.60 15.76 17.15
N THR A 271 36.64 16.68 17.33
CA THR A 271 35.59 16.91 16.33
C THR A 271 36.17 17.62 15.09
N LYS A 272 37.09 18.56 15.30
CA LYS A 272 37.79 19.27 14.21
C LYS A 272 38.67 18.32 13.38
N GLU A 273 39.44 17.44 14.01
CA GLU A 273 40.28 16.44 13.34
C GLU A 273 39.43 15.55 12.40
N ARG A 274 38.26 15.08 12.88
CA ARG A 274 37.32 14.29 12.06
C ARG A 274 36.81 15.07 10.85
N ILE A 275 36.45 16.34 11.04
CA ILE A 275 35.99 17.21 9.94
C ILE A 275 37.11 17.43 8.91
N GLN A 276 38.34 17.63 9.37
CA GLN A 276 39.48 17.83 8.49
C GLN A 276 39.76 16.59 7.63
N LEU A 277 39.60 15.38 8.18
CA LEU A 277 39.71 14.14 7.38
C LEU A 277 38.67 14.08 6.25
N LEU A 278 37.44 14.54 6.49
CA LEU A 278 36.39 14.60 5.47
C LEU A 278 36.71 15.62 4.37
N ILE A 279 37.22 16.81 4.76
CA ILE A 279 37.63 17.86 3.83
C ILE A 279 38.84 17.40 3.01
N ASN A 280 39.82 16.77 3.64
CA ASN A 280 41.02 16.26 2.97
C ASN A 280 40.70 15.13 1.99
N ALA A 281 39.66 14.34 2.24
CA ALA A 281 39.15 13.36 1.28
C ALA A 281 38.50 14.02 0.04
N GLY A 282 38.29 15.34 0.06
CA GLY A 282 37.69 16.11 -1.02
C GLY A 282 36.18 15.95 -1.11
N ALA A 283 35.50 15.70 0.02
CA ALA A 283 34.04 15.62 0.05
C ALA A 283 33.42 17.02 -0.04
N ASN A 284 32.64 17.27 -1.09
CA ASN A 284 31.97 18.57 -1.30
C ASN A 284 30.54 18.58 -0.74
N VAL A 285 29.92 17.41 -0.59
CA VAL A 285 28.57 17.25 -0.03
C VAL A 285 28.63 16.21 1.09
N ILE A 286 28.10 16.55 2.25
CA ILE A 286 28.15 15.72 3.45
C ILE A 286 26.71 15.52 3.94
N LEU A 287 26.29 14.27 4.01
CA LEU A 287 24.97 13.88 4.48
C LEU A 287 25.13 13.10 5.76
N THR A 288 24.51 13.57 6.84
CA THR A 288 24.52 12.86 8.13
C THR A 288 23.11 12.44 8.51
N THR A 289 22.97 11.22 9.03
CA THR A 289 21.71 10.75 9.63
C THR A 289 21.45 11.41 10.98
N LYS A 290 22.50 11.90 11.64
CA LYS A 290 22.46 12.49 12.98
C LYS A 290 22.55 14.02 12.91
N GLY A 291 22.93 14.66 14.01
CA GLY A 291 23.05 16.11 14.06
C GLY A 291 24.40 16.59 13.53
N ILE A 292 24.49 17.90 13.39
CA ILE A 292 25.75 18.62 13.20
C ILE A 292 25.69 19.80 14.16
N ASP A 293 26.76 20.02 14.92
CA ASP A 293 26.87 21.15 15.86
C ASP A 293 27.34 22.42 15.13
N ASP A 294 27.02 23.60 15.67
CA ASP A 294 27.28 24.88 14.99
C ASP A 294 28.77 25.14 14.78
N MET A 295 29.61 24.66 15.71
CA MET A 295 31.07 24.73 15.56
C MET A 295 31.57 23.94 14.34
N ALA A 296 30.94 22.79 14.05
CA ALA A 296 31.28 21.98 12.88
C ALA A 296 30.82 22.66 11.57
N LEU A 297 29.67 23.35 11.60
CA LEU A 297 29.16 24.08 10.45
C LEU A 297 30.09 25.19 9.97
N LYS A 298 30.77 25.89 10.89
CA LYS A 298 31.75 26.93 10.53
C LYS A 298 32.85 26.38 9.62
N TYR A 299 33.42 25.24 9.97
CA TYR A 299 34.48 24.61 9.16
C TYR A 299 33.99 24.16 7.77
N PHE A 300 32.74 23.68 7.67
CA PHE A 300 32.15 23.34 6.38
C PHE A 300 31.86 24.55 5.50
N VAL A 301 31.48 25.68 6.10
CA VAL A 301 31.27 26.95 5.36
C VAL A 301 32.61 27.48 4.84
N GLU A 302 33.66 27.47 5.67
CA GLU A 302 35.02 27.89 5.25
C GLU A 302 35.58 27.00 4.13
N ALA A 303 35.30 25.70 4.17
CA ALA A 303 35.70 24.75 3.14
C ALA A 303 34.79 24.73 1.90
N ASN A 304 33.75 25.57 1.88
CA ASN A 304 32.75 25.65 0.80
C ASN A 304 32.04 24.31 0.51
N CYS A 305 31.80 23.51 1.55
CA CYS A 305 31.09 22.23 1.50
C CYS A 305 29.60 22.41 1.86
N ILE A 306 28.74 21.57 1.28
CA ILE A 306 27.32 21.49 1.66
C ILE A 306 27.15 20.40 2.70
N ALA A 307 26.55 20.72 3.84
CA ALA A 307 26.19 19.72 4.85
C ALA A 307 24.68 19.69 5.11
N LEU A 308 24.10 18.48 5.17
CA LEU A 308 22.71 18.23 5.56
C LEU A 308 22.70 17.41 6.85
N ARG A 309 21.76 17.78 7.73
CA ARG A 309 21.52 17.13 9.03
C ARG A 309 20.24 16.30 8.97
N ARG A 310 20.20 15.19 9.72
CA ARG A 310 19.00 14.37 9.96
C ARG A 310 18.26 14.00 8.67
N VAL A 311 18.96 13.29 7.79
CA VAL A 311 18.34 12.76 6.58
C VAL A 311 17.49 11.53 6.92
N ASP A 312 16.20 11.57 6.55
CA ASP A 312 15.25 10.48 6.80
C ASP A 312 15.55 9.22 6.00
N ARG A 313 15.26 8.07 6.63
CA ARG A 313 15.34 6.73 6.04
C ARG A 313 13.94 6.31 5.57
N SER A 314 13.60 6.68 4.33
CA SER A 314 12.53 6.13 3.46
C SER A 314 11.07 6.47 3.76
N LEU A 315 10.25 6.57 2.69
CA LEU A 315 8.79 6.43 2.74
C LEU A 315 8.21 5.94 1.39
N HIS A 316 7.11 5.17 1.38
CA HIS A 316 6.99 3.95 0.55
C HIS A 316 5.73 3.72 -0.30
N ASP A 317 4.69 4.55 -0.33
CA ASP A 317 3.35 3.94 -0.52
C ASP A 317 2.69 4.04 -1.91
N ALA A 318 3.41 4.24 -3.02
CA ALA A 318 2.75 4.34 -4.35
C ALA A 318 3.31 3.45 -5.48
N LEU A 319 4.49 2.84 -5.31
CA LEU A 319 5.17 2.15 -6.42
C LEU A 319 4.96 0.62 -6.44
N CYS A 320 4.23 0.08 -5.46
CA CYS A 320 3.95 -1.34 -5.32
C CYS A 320 3.21 -1.94 -6.54
N ALA A 321 2.26 -1.19 -7.09
CA ALA A 321 1.47 -1.62 -8.24
C ALA A 321 2.34 -1.80 -9.50
N VAL A 322 3.30 -0.89 -9.74
CA VAL A 322 4.17 -0.93 -10.93
C VAL A 322 5.27 -1.99 -10.79
N LYS A 323 5.81 -2.19 -9.57
CA LYS A 323 6.79 -3.27 -9.31
C LYS A 323 6.19 -4.62 -9.68
N ARG A 324 4.98 -4.90 -9.22
CA ARG A 324 4.34 -6.20 -9.43
C ARG A 324 3.91 -6.44 -10.86
N ALA A 325 3.54 -5.38 -11.58
CA ALA A 325 3.31 -5.44 -13.02
C ALA A 325 4.59 -5.82 -13.81
N LEU A 326 5.77 -5.39 -13.34
CA LEU A 326 7.05 -5.67 -14.00
C LEU A 326 7.69 -6.99 -13.58
N GLU A 327 7.48 -7.45 -12.33
CA GLU A 327 7.97 -8.75 -11.83
C GLU A 327 7.10 -9.93 -12.30
N SER A 328 5.84 -9.69 -12.64
CA SER A 328 4.95 -10.69 -13.23
C SER A 328 4.71 -10.39 -14.71
N ALA A 329 5.33 -11.17 -15.61
CA ALA A 329 5.18 -11.04 -17.06
C ALA A 329 3.80 -11.49 -17.62
N SER A 330 2.75 -11.35 -16.81
CA SER A 330 1.41 -11.86 -17.10
C SER A 330 0.35 -10.85 -16.67
N VAL A 331 -0.49 -10.46 -17.63
CA VAL A 331 -1.58 -9.52 -17.43
C VAL A 331 -2.92 -10.18 -17.70
N VAL A 332 -3.97 -9.70 -17.04
CA VAL A 332 -5.36 -10.14 -17.23
C VAL A 332 -6.23 -8.94 -17.57
N PRO A 333 -7.27 -9.09 -18.42
CA PRO A 333 -8.23 -8.01 -18.64
C PRO A 333 -8.89 -7.64 -17.30
N GLY A 334 -8.86 -6.34 -16.96
CA GLY A 334 -9.57 -5.81 -15.79
C GLY A 334 -11.08 -5.91 -15.98
N GLY A 335 -11.89 -5.68 -14.94
CA GLY A 335 -13.35 -5.67 -15.07
C GLY A 335 -14.08 -7.00 -14.80
N GLY A 336 -13.81 -7.59 -13.62
CA GLY A 336 -14.76 -8.37 -12.82
C GLY A 336 -15.36 -9.67 -13.40
N CYS A 337 -14.76 -10.81 -13.05
CA CYS A 337 -15.42 -12.13 -12.91
C CYS A 337 -14.62 -12.91 -11.84
N ALA A 338 -15.16 -13.41 -10.72
CA ALA A 338 -16.36 -14.19 -10.51
C ALA A 338 -17.21 -13.94 -9.23
N LEU A 339 -16.91 -13.06 -8.26
CA LEU A 339 -16.94 -11.59 -8.25
C LEU A 339 -18.18 -10.89 -8.84
N LEU A 340 -19.35 -11.50 -9.11
CA LEU A 340 -20.51 -10.76 -9.69
C LEU A 340 -20.93 -9.52 -8.87
N VAL A 341 -20.59 -9.47 -7.58
CA VAL A 341 -20.72 -8.26 -6.74
C VAL A 341 -19.92 -7.08 -7.27
N ILE A 342 -18.75 -7.29 -7.87
CA ILE A 342 -17.90 -6.25 -8.44
C ILE A 342 -18.49 -5.61 -9.70
N PRO A 343 -18.81 -6.31 -10.81
CA PRO A 343 -19.43 -5.68 -11.97
C PRO A 343 -20.81 -5.13 -11.63
N LYS A 344 -21.55 -5.75 -10.69
CA LYS A 344 -22.81 -5.18 -10.19
C LYS A 344 -22.55 -3.85 -9.47
N GLN A 345 -21.58 -3.79 -8.56
CA GLN A 345 -21.27 -2.57 -7.82
C GLN A 345 -20.71 -1.47 -8.73
N LEU A 346 -19.88 -1.82 -9.71
CA LEU A 346 -19.38 -0.90 -10.74
C LEU A 346 -20.53 -0.28 -11.54
N ALA A 347 -21.51 -1.09 -11.97
CA ALA A 347 -22.69 -0.61 -12.68
C ALA A 347 -23.58 0.28 -11.80
N VAL A 348 -23.76 -0.08 -10.53
CA VAL A 348 -24.50 0.74 -9.55
C VAL A 348 -23.83 2.10 -9.33
N ASN A 349 -22.51 2.12 -9.15
CA ASN A 349 -21.75 3.36 -8.98
C ASN A 349 -21.80 4.21 -10.27
N ALA A 350 -21.92 3.59 -11.44
CA ALA A 350 -22.10 4.27 -12.72
C ALA A 350 -23.55 4.76 -12.97
N ALA A 351 -24.46 4.58 -12.00
CA ALA A 351 -25.90 4.86 -12.14
C ALA A 351 -26.53 4.20 -13.39
N ARG A 352 -26.06 3.00 -13.73
CA ARG A 352 -26.60 2.18 -14.84
C ARG A 352 -27.43 1.02 -14.30
N ASP A 353 -28.26 0.44 -15.16
CA ASP A 353 -28.97 -0.79 -14.82
C ASP A 353 -27.99 -1.96 -14.73
N ALA A 354 -27.63 -2.29 -13.49
CA ALA A 354 -26.73 -3.40 -13.19
C ALA A 354 -27.31 -4.75 -13.62
N THR A 355 -28.63 -4.89 -13.71
CA THR A 355 -29.29 -6.15 -14.08
C THR A 355 -29.05 -6.45 -15.57
N ASP A 356 -29.29 -5.47 -16.43
CA ASP A 356 -29.07 -5.57 -17.87
C ASP A 356 -27.59 -5.80 -18.21
N ILE A 357 -26.69 -5.03 -17.59
CA ILE A 357 -25.24 -5.15 -17.80
C ILE A 357 -24.74 -6.54 -17.39
N VAL A 358 -25.11 -7.01 -16.20
CA VAL A 358 -24.68 -8.32 -15.70
C VAL A 358 -25.27 -9.45 -16.54
N ALA A 359 -26.52 -9.33 -16.99
CA ALA A 359 -27.15 -10.31 -17.88
C ALA A 359 -26.38 -10.44 -19.20
N LYS A 360 -26.04 -9.31 -19.84
CA LYS A 360 -25.28 -9.28 -21.10
C LYS A 360 -23.85 -9.80 -20.92
N LEU A 361 -23.17 -9.46 -19.82
CA LEU A 361 -21.84 -10.00 -19.51
C LEU A 361 -21.87 -11.53 -19.37
N ARG A 362 -22.86 -12.05 -18.62
CA ARG A 362 -23.05 -13.50 -18.45
C ARG A 362 -23.32 -14.21 -19.78
N ALA A 363 -24.14 -13.63 -20.65
CA ALA A 363 -24.42 -14.19 -21.96
C ALA A 363 -23.14 -14.29 -22.82
N ASN A 364 -22.34 -13.22 -22.86
CA ASN A 364 -21.09 -13.19 -23.61
C ASN A 364 -20.05 -14.18 -23.07
N HIS A 365 -19.90 -14.28 -21.75
CA HIS A 365 -18.93 -15.20 -21.14
C HIS A 365 -19.36 -16.66 -21.24
N ASN A 366 -20.67 -16.95 -21.18
CA ASN A 366 -21.18 -18.29 -21.43
C ASN A 366 -20.94 -18.70 -22.89
N ALA A 367 -21.22 -17.82 -23.84
CA ALA A 367 -20.93 -18.05 -25.26
C ALA A 367 -19.43 -18.31 -25.49
N ALA A 368 -18.54 -17.61 -24.77
CA ALA A 368 -17.09 -17.82 -24.87
C ALA A 368 -16.61 -19.19 -24.38
N GLN A 369 -17.35 -19.81 -23.46
CA GLN A 369 -17.02 -21.13 -22.90
C GLN A 369 -17.61 -22.27 -23.71
N THR A 370 -18.75 -22.03 -24.37
CA THR A 370 -19.48 -23.03 -25.14
C THR A 370 -19.06 -23.08 -26.61
N ASP A 371 -18.67 -21.93 -27.18
CA ASP A 371 -18.27 -21.79 -28.58
C ASP A 371 -16.82 -21.32 -28.67
N SER A 372 -15.95 -22.18 -29.21
CA SER A 372 -14.52 -21.90 -29.40
C SER A 372 -14.28 -20.76 -30.39
N ALA A 373 -15.19 -20.50 -31.33
CA ALA A 373 -15.11 -19.38 -32.26
C ALA A 373 -15.34 -18.02 -31.57
N LYS A 374 -15.97 -18.02 -30.39
CA LYS A 374 -16.27 -16.82 -29.59
C LYS A 374 -15.41 -16.70 -28.34
N ALA A 375 -14.29 -17.42 -28.29
CA ALA A 375 -13.37 -17.42 -27.16
C ALA A 375 -12.84 -16.03 -26.77
N GLU A 376 -12.89 -15.03 -27.68
CA GLU A 376 -12.50 -13.65 -27.37
C GLU A 376 -13.48 -12.95 -26.42
N LEU A 377 -14.75 -13.36 -26.39
CA LEU A 377 -15.78 -12.76 -25.54
C LEU A 377 -15.47 -12.91 -24.05
N ARG A 378 -14.60 -13.84 -23.65
CA ARG A 378 -14.13 -13.97 -22.26
C ARG A 378 -13.41 -12.73 -21.73
N ARG A 379 -12.87 -11.88 -22.63
CA ARG A 379 -12.12 -10.66 -22.29
C ARG A 379 -12.99 -9.41 -22.25
N TYR A 380 -14.29 -9.57 -22.47
CA TYR A 380 -15.24 -8.47 -22.43
C TYR A 380 -15.56 -8.11 -20.98
N GLY A 381 -15.60 -6.82 -20.68
CA GLY A 381 -16.01 -6.29 -19.39
C GLY A 381 -16.83 -5.03 -19.52
N LEU A 382 -17.14 -4.42 -18.37
CA LEU A 382 -17.96 -3.21 -18.30
C LEU A 382 -17.10 -1.96 -18.46
N ASP A 383 -17.46 -1.11 -19.43
CA ASP A 383 -17.06 0.29 -19.41
C ASP A 383 -18.03 1.10 -18.55
N CYS A 384 -17.54 1.62 -17.44
CA CYS A 384 -18.34 2.40 -16.50
C CYS A 384 -18.70 3.80 -17.04
N VAL A 385 -17.96 4.31 -18.04
CA VAL A 385 -18.20 5.64 -18.62
C VAL A 385 -19.31 5.56 -19.67
N SER A 386 -19.14 4.69 -20.68
CA SER A 386 -20.16 4.53 -21.72
C SER A 386 -21.36 3.68 -21.27
N GLY A 387 -21.20 2.85 -20.23
CA GLY A 387 -22.20 1.88 -19.78
C GLY A 387 -22.36 0.68 -20.73
N LYS A 388 -21.46 0.52 -21.70
CA LYS A 388 -21.49 -0.59 -22.68
C LYS A 388 -20.48 -1.66 -22.31
N ILE A 389 -20.70 -2.86 -22.83
CA ILE A 389 -19.74 -3.95 -22.72
C ILE A 389 -18.76 -3.82 -23.89
N GLN A 390 -17.47 -3.86 -23.58
CA GLN A 390 -16.40 -3.79 -24.56
C GLN A 390 -15.30 -4.78 -24.24
N ASN A 391 -14.41 -5.03 -25.21
CA ASN A 391 -13.22 -5.81 -24.98
C ASN A 391 -12.19 -4.97 -24.20
N ASN A 392 -11.88 -5.40 -22.98
CA ASN A 392 -11.03 -4.63 -22.07
C ASN A 392 -9.56 -4.67 -22.46
N LEU A 393 -9.13 -5.71 -23.19
CA LEU A 393 -7.77 -5.77 -23.71
C LEU A 393 -7.54 -4.72 -24.80
N THR A 394 -8.50 -4.55 -25.72
CA THR A 394 -8.41 -3.53 -26.78
C THR A 394 -8.60 -2.11 -26.24
N ALA A 395 -9.37 -1.97 -25.16
CA ALA A 395 -9.55 -0.70 -24.47
C ALA A 395 -8.35 -0.30 -23.57
N GLY A 396 -7.35 -1.18 -23.41
CA GLY A 396 -6.20 -0.93 -22.54
C GLY A 396 -6.51 -1.04 -21.04
N ILE A 397 -7.67 -1.59 -20.65
CA ILE A 397 -8.06 -1.80 -19.26
C ILE A 397 -7.46 -3.13 -18.79
N ILE A 398 -6.27 -3.06 -18.21
CA ILE A 398 -5.45 -4.22 -17.91
C ILE A 398 -5.00 -4.18 -16.45
N GLU A 399 -5.05 -5.34 -15.79
CA GLU A 399 -4.56 -5.50 -14.43
C GLU A 399 -3.51 -6.62 -14.33
N PRO A 400 -2.60 -6.58 -13.35
CA PRO A 400 -1.65 -7.66 -13.10
C PRO A 400 -2.37 -8.95 -12.69
N ALA A 401 -1.99 -10.09 -13.28
CA ALA A 401 -2.58 -11.38 -12.93
C ALA A 401 -2.39 -11.73 -11.45
N LEU A 402 -1.24 -11.35 -10.88
CA LEU A 402 -0.92 -11.56 -9.46
C LEU A 402 -1.92 -10.88 -8.53
N SER A 403 -2.41 -9.67 -8.89
CA SER A 403 -3.40 -8.93 -8.12
C SER A 403 -4.68 -9.74 -7.97
N LYS A 404 -5.23 -10.24 -9.09
CA LYS A 404 -6.46 -11.04 -9.09
C LYS A 404 -6.32 -12.37 -8.35
N VAL A 405 -5.20 -13.07 -8.54
CA VAL A 405 -4.95 -14.36 -7.88
C VAL A 405 -4.89 -14.18 -6.36
N LYS A 406 -4.13 -13.18 -5.89
CA LYS A 406 -3.98 -12.89 -4.45
C LYS A 406 -5.27 -12.40 -3.82
N MET A 407 -6.00 -11.54 -4.52
CA MET A 407 -7.30 -11.04 -4.05
C MET A 407 -8.30 -12.19 -3.79
N ILE A 408 -8.45 -13.14 -4.72
CA ILE A 408 -9.35 -14.29 -4.52
C ILE A 408 -8.84 -15.16 -3.37
N GLN A 409 -7.53 -15.38 -3.29
CA GLN A 409 -6.93 -16.20 -2.23
C GLN A 409 -7.16 -15.59 -0.84
N PHE A 410 -6.83 -14.32 -0.66
CA PHE A 410 -6.95 -13.64 0.62
C PHE A 410 -8.42 -13.47 1.05
N ALA A 411 -9.31 -13.09 0.12
CA ALA A 411 -10.74 -12.98 0.42
C ALA A 411 -11.35 -14.32 0.84
N THR A 412 -10.95 -15.42 0.18
CA THR A 412 -11.46 -16.76 0.51
C THR A 412 -10.96 -17.24 1.87
N GLU A 413 -9.67 -17.07 2.18
CA GLU A 413 -9.13 -17.46 3.49
C GLU A 413 -9.70 -16.61 4.63
N ALA A 414 -9.89 -15.31 4.42
CA ALA A 414 -10.56 -14.44 5.40
C ALA A 414 -12.01 -14.88 5.66
N ALA A 415 -12.76 -15.18 4.58
CA ALA A 415 -14.13 -15.67 4.71
C ALA A 415 -14.21 -17.01 5.45
N ILE A 416 -13.31 -17.96 5.14
CA ILE A 416 -13.22 -19.26 5.83
C ILE A 416 -12.90 -19.07 7.32
N THR A 417 -12.00 -18.15 7.64
CA THR A 417 -11.59 -17.87 9.02
C THR A 417 -12.77 -17.36 9.84
N VAL A 418 -13.55 -16.42 9.30
CA VAL A 418 -14.72 -15.87 9.99
C VAL A 418 -15.89 -16.87 10.05
N LEU A 419 -16.12 -17.67 8.99
CA LEU A 419 -17.19 -18.71 8.99
C LEU A 419 -16.95 -19.83 9.99
N ARG A 420 -15.68 -20.08 10.37
CA ARG A 420 -15.32 -21.10 11.35
C ARG A 420 -15.74 -20.73 12.77
N ILE A 421 -15.93 -19.43 13.05
CA ILE A 421 -16.31 -18.94 14.38
C ILE A 421 -17.77 -19.34 14.65
N ASP A 422 -17.98 -20.15 15.68
CA ASP A 422 -19.30 -20.55 16.17
C ASP A 422 -19.64 -19.91 17.52
N ASP A 423 -18.65 -19.68 18.38
CA ASP A 423 -18.80 -19.02 19.68
C ASP A 423 -17.99 -17.72 19.75
N MET A 424 -18.61 -16.67 20.28
CA MET A 424 -17.95 -15.41 20.64
C MET A 424 -18.05 -15.22 22.15
N ILE A 425 -16.89 -15.14 22.82
CA ILE A 425 -16.78 -14.93 24.26
C ILE A 425 -16.07 -13.59 24.47
N LYS A 426 -16.79 -12.60 25.00
CA LYS A 426 -16.25 -11.31 25.39
C LYS A 426 -16.02 -11.33 26.89
N LEU A 427 -14.75 -11.32 27.30
CA LEU A 427 -14.38 -11.22 28.71
C LEU A 427 -14.53 -9.77 29.18
N ALA A 428 -14.99 -9.57 30.41
CA ALA A 428 -14.95 -8.25 31.03
C ALA A 428 -13.47 -7.79 31.12
N PRO A 429 -13.16 -6.52 30.83
CA PRO A 429 -11.84 -5.99 31.10
C PRO A 429 -11.56 -6.14 32.59
N GLU A 430 -10.35 -6.61 32.95
CA GLU A 430 -9.93 -6.61 34.34
C GLU A 430 -9.98 -5.16 34.85
N GLU A 431 -10.71 -4.92 35.94
CA GLU A 431 -10.60 -3.65 36.65
C GLU A 431 -9.13 -3.50 37.05
N GLN A 432 -8.44 -2.54 36.43
CA GLN A 432 -7.12 -2.14 36.87
C GLN A 432 -7.28 -1.63 38.31
N GLY A 433 -6.99 -2.51 39.26
CA GLY A 433 -7.01 -2.19 40.67
C GLY A 433 -6.18 -0.93 40.90
N GLN A 434 -6.79 0.08 41.50
CA GLN A 434 -6.07 1.22 42.04
C GLN A 434 -4.88 0.68 42.86
N PRO A 435 -3.64 1.07 42.55
CA PRO A 435 -2.52 0.73 43.41
C PRO A 435 -2.77 1.37 44.78
N GLY A 436 -2.73 0.53 45.82
CA GLY A 436 -3.17 0.75 47.20
C GLY A 436 -3.08 2.17 47.79
N MET A 437 -4.11 2.53 48.56
CA MET A 437 -4.02 3.50 49.65
C MET A 437 -3.02 3.05 50.71
#